data_AF-A0A1Y2E1I9-F1
#
_entry.id   AF-A0A1Y2E1I9-F1
#
_cell.length_a   1.000
_cell.length_b   1.000
_cell.length_c   1.000
_cell.angle_alpha   90.00
_cell.angle_beta   90.00
_cell.angle_gamma   90.00
#
_symmetry.space_group_name_H-M   'P 1'
#
loop_
_entity.id
_entity.type
_entity.pdbx_description
1 polymer ?
#
loop_
_entity_poly.entity_id
_entity_poly.type
_entity_poly.pdbx_seq_one_letter_code
_entity_poly.pdbx_strand_id
1 'polypeptide(L)'
;MENPLISSQKSSDSGLQAVLHPLVLLTISDYITRHTLRDQQGPIVGALLGQQNGREITIEHAFECATIAQNREVIMDPIWFGQRLDQMKTIHKSPQLDLVGWYTVLPKSGPTPAILPIHHWILSEHNESSMLLAVHPEEAVDPSVGSKLPLTIYETNYEADEPKVDQGEDKEMRDAEPPLKLKFRELSYSVETGEAEMISMDFVARGAGNATAVESRGQKKTAAKSKAADAKSKGKQRLGSPGNKEAATATEADELMLSREDEELIAALTAKANSVKMLQSRIKLLITYLQRLPPSGLSGVDPSSVADQAADPHTIPSHTILRSIQALVNRLALLVPSATADFEQEMLSEANDVHLMSLLNQVMQSVTEVRDIGKKHVVVEAARSQNKKNILPDIVGGSGSFNLPGAGDLSI
;
A
#
# COMPACT_ATOMS: atom_id res chain seq x y z
N MET A 1 -0.77 9.56 34.95
CA MET A 1 0.10 10.76 35.03
C MET A 1 0.02 11.42 33.66
N GLU A 2 -0.38 12.68 33.60
CA GLU A 2 -0.41 13.43 32.34
C GLU A 2 1.03 13.75 31.91
N ASN A 3 1.32 13.58 30.62
CA ASN A 3 2.64 13.85 30.08
C ASN A 3 2.80 15.38 29.90
N PRO A 4 3.78 16.03 30.56
CA PRO A 4 3.93 17.49 30.53
C PRO A 4 4.32 18.05 29.15
N LEU A 5 4.79 17.18 28.25
CA LEU A 5 5.15 17.56 26.87
C LEU A 5 3.98 17.49 25.91
N ILE A 6 2.83 16.95 26.32
CA ILE A 6 1.63 16.91 25.48
C ILE A 6 0.81 18.18 25.71
N SER A 7 0.41 18.82 24.61
CA SER A 7 -0.49 19.97 24.61
C SER A 7 -1.87 19.57 25.13
N SER A 8 -2.49 20.44 25.93
CA SER A 8 -3.88 20.28 26.36
C SER A 8 -4.90 20.71 25.31
N GLN A 9 -4.44 21.29 24.19
CA GLN A 9 -5.31 21.72 23.09
C GLN A 9 -5.79 20.52 22.28
N LYS A 10 -7.04 20.59 21.80
CA LYS A 10 -7.61 19.52 20.98
C LYS A 10 -6.94 19.50 19.61
N SER A 11 -6.73 18.29 19.09
CA SER A 11 -6.22 18.06 17.72
C SER A 11 -7.01 18.80 16.63
N SER A 12 -8.31 19.04 16.86
CA SER A 12 -9.21 19.73 15.91
C SER A 12 -8.93 21.23 15.74
N ASP A 13 -8.23 21.87 16.67
CA ASP A 13 -7.92 23.33 16.58
C ASP A 13 -6.72 23.64 15.68
N SER A 14 -5.96 22.63 15.25
CA SER A 14 -4.81 22.84 14.36
C SER A 14 -5.21 23.29 12.97
N GLY A 15 -6.25 22.68 12.41
CA GLY A 15 -6.58 22.80 11.00
C GLY A 15 -5.53 22.22 10.04
N LEU A 16 -4.41 21.68 10.54
CA LEU A 16 -3.42 20.94 9.78
C LEU A 16 -3.87 19.48 9.61
N GLN A 17 -3.59 18.89 8.46
CA GLN A 17 -3.89 17.47 8.19
C GLN A 17 -2.63 16.81 7.63
N ALA A 18 -2.23 15.69 8.23
CA ALA A 18 -1.15 14.87 7.70
C ALA A 18 -1.69 13.77 6.77
N VAL A 19 -1.06 13.63 5.63
CA VAL A 19 -1.30 12.56 4.68
C VAL A 19 -0.05 11.70 4.61
N LEU A 20 -0.18 10.41 4.91
CA LEU A 20 0.93 9.46 4.94
C LEU A 20 0.88 8.51 3.74
N HIS A 21 1.98 8.38 3.02
CA HIS A 21 2.17 7.30 2.05
C HIS A 21 2.60 6.00 2.74
N PRO A 22 2.01 4.84 2.41
CA PRO A 22 2.41 3.53 2.94
C PRO A 22 3.91 3.21 2.82
N LEU A 23 4.58 3.67 1.75
CA LEU A 23 6.02 3.50 1.57
C LEU A 23 6.84 4.02 2.77
N VAL A 24 6.40 5.13 3.39
CA VAL A 24 7.04 5.71 4.57
C VAL A 24 6.97 4.73 5.74
N LEU A 25 5.80 4.13 5.96
CA LEU A 25 5.59 3.17 7.04
C LEU A 25 6.45 1.91 6.85
N LEU A 26 6.56 1.42 5.61
CA LEU A 26 7.43 0.29 5.28
C LEU A 26 8.90 0.62 5.52
N THR A 27 9.35 1.82 5.14
CA THR A 27 10.72 2.27 5.32
C THR A 27 11.08 2.41 6.80
N ILE A 28 10.19 2.99 7.60
CA ILE A 28 10.37 3.12 9.05
C ILE A 28 10.39 1.74 9.71
N SER A 29 9.47 0.85 9.34
CA SER A 29 9.42 -0.53 9.87
C SER A 29 10.68 -1.34 9.53
N ASP A 30 11.15 -1.24 8.27
CA ASP A 30 12.42 -1.85 7.85
C ASP A 30 13.59 -1.32 8.67
N TYR A 31 13.68 0.01 8.86
CA TYR A 31 14.76 0.60 9.64
C TYR A 31 14.72 0.14 11.10
N ILE A 32 13.55 0.16 11.75
CA ILE A 32 13.39 -0.33 13.14
C ILE A 32 13.84 -1.80 13.24
N THR A 33 13.42 -2.63 12.28
CA THR A 33 13.76 -4.05 12.26
C THR A 33 15.26 -4.28 12.05
N ARG A 34 15.89 -3.58 11.10
CA ARG A 34 17.34 -3.64 10.86
C ARG A 34 18.16 -3.16 12.05
N HIS A 35 17.75 -2.04 12.65
CA HIS A 35 18.42 -1.47 13.81
C HIS A 35 18.39 -2.44 15.00
N THR A 36 17.22 -3.05 15.25
CA THR A 36 17.02 -4.04 16.33
C THR A 36 17.79 -5.33 16.07
N LEU A 37 17.75 -5.88 14.85
CA LEU A 37 18.45 -7.12 14.51
C LEU A 37 19.97 -7.00 14.48
N ARG A 38 20.49 -5.80 14.18
CA ARG A 38 21.93 -5.51 14.13
C ARG A 38 22.49 -5.05 15.48
N ASP A 39 21.66 -4.92 16.50
CA ASP A 39 22.03 -4.40 17.82
C ASP A 39 22.78 -3.06 17.74
N GLN A 40 22.30 -2.19 16.85
CA GLN A 40 22.89 -0.86 16.65
C GLN A 40 22.68 0.00 17.89
N GLN A 41 23.72 0.75 18.26
CA GLN A 41 23.71 1.58 19.46
C GLN A 41 23.12 2.96 19.14
N GLY A 42 22.21 3.43 19.99
CA GLY A 42 21.59 4.75 19.89
C GLY A 42 20.08 4.70 19.66
N PRO A 43 19.39 5.85 19.72
CA PRO A 43 17.98 5.96 19.41
C PRO A 43 17.74 5.86 17.91
N ILE A 44 16.61 5.26 17.54
CA ILE A 44 16.13 5.18 16.17
C ILE A 44 15.57 6.56 15.79
N VAL A 45 16.26 7.23 14.89
CA VAL A 45 15.90 8.57 14.40
C VAL A 45 15.97 8.57 12.88
N GLY A 46 15.00 9.20 12.23
CA GLY A 46 15.06 9.47 10.81
C GLY A 46 14.24 10.69 10.40
N ALA A 47 14.44 11.16 9.18
CA ALA A 47 13.75 12.33 8.64
C ALA A 47 12.60 11.94 7.70
N LEU A 48 11.64 12.85 7.62
CA LEU A 48 10.44 12.77 6.79
C LEU A 48 10.47 13.87 5.74
N LEU A 49 10.33 13.47 4.48
CA LEU A 49 10.23 14.35 3.34
C LEU A 49 8.82 14.29 2.74
N GLY A 50 8.42 15.40 2.16
CA GLY A 50 7.07 15.56 1.70
C GLY A 50 6.80 16.92 1.11
N GLN A 51 5.52 17.21 0.88
CA GLN A 51 5.06 18.48 0.34
C GLN A 51 4.09 19.13 1.32
N GLN A 52 4.14 20.45 1.35
CA GLN A 52 3.19 21.25 2.11
C GLN A 52 2.26 21.98 1.14
N ASN A 53 1.03 21.50 1.03
CA ASN A 53 -0.04 22.08 0.22
C ASN A 53 -0.98 22.88 1.13
N GLY A 54 -0.53 24.08 1.51
CA GLY A 54 -1.26 24.94 2.43
C GLY A 54 -1.30 24.34 3.85
N ARG A 55 -2.45 23.77 4.24
CA ARG A 55 -2.64 23.12 5.55
C ARG A 55 -2.60 21.59 5.49
N GLU A 56 -2.45 21.04 4.30
CA GLU A 56 -2.23 19.62 4.12
C GLU A 56 -0.74 19.35 3.95
N ILE A 57 -0.21 18.43 4.73
CA ILE A 57 1.16 17.98 4.64
C ILE A 57 1.15 16.53 4.17
N THR A 58 1.67 16.30 2.96
CA THR A 58 1.92 14.96 2.45
C THR A 58 3.28 14.50 2.91
N ILE A 59 3.38 13.28 3.43
CA ILE A 59 4.61 12.63 3.86
C ILE A 59 4.84 11.46 2.91
N GLU A 60 5.80 11.64 2.00
CA GLU A 60 6.00 10.77 0.83
C GLU A 60 7.20 9.87 0.97
N HIS A 61 8.27 10.36 1.61
CA HIS A 61 9.51 9.63 1.73
C HIS A 61 10.09 9.76 3.14
N ALA A 62 10.74 8.70 3.62
CA ALA A 62 11.48 8.71 4.88
C ALA A 62 12.89 8.16 4.69
N PHE A 63 13.84 8.61 5.50
CA PHE A 63 15.18 8.05 5.51
C PHE A 63 15.75 7.99 6.94
N GLU A 64 16.63 7.03 7.19
CA GLU A 64 17.33 6.88 8.47
C GLU A 64 18.34 8.02 8.69
N CYS A 65 18.53 8.48 9.93
CA CYS A 65 19.51 9.49 10.28
C CYS A 65 20.62 8.92 11.17
N ALA A 66 21.86 9.33 10.91
CA ALA A 66 22.97 9.04 11.80
C ALA A 66 22.88 9.92 13.06
N THR A 67 23.16 9.30 14.22
CA THR A 67 23.15 9.99 15.52
C THR A 67 24.55 10.00 16.14
N ILE A 68 24.88 11.06 16.86
CA ILE A 68 26.13 11.23 17.60
C ILE A 68 25.79 11.50 19.07
N ALA A 69 26.46 10.80 19.98
CA ALA A 69 26.37 11.08 21.39
C ALA A 69 27.31 12.26 21.74
N GLN A 70 26.74 13.42 22.09
CA GLN A 70 27.48 14.60 22.52
C GLN A 70 26.98 15.03 23.91
N ASN A 71 27.90 15.16 24.88
CA ASN A 71 27.59 15.68 26.23
C ASN A 71 26.44 14.96 26.97
N ARG A 72 26.31 13.63 26.81
CA ARG A 72 25.22 12.78 27.37
C ARG A 72 23.85 12.98 26.70
N GLU A 73 23.75 13.83 25.70
CA GLU A 73 22.59 13.96 24.84
C GLU A 73 22.89 13.32 23.48
N VAL A 74 21.85 12.86 22.81
CA VAL A 74 21.99 12.34 21.45
C VAL A 74 21.49 13.39 20.48
N ILE A 75 22.33 13.77 19.54
CA ILE A 75 21.98 14.69 18.46
C ILE A 75 22.10 13.98 17.11
N MET A 76 21.48 14.53 16.07
CA MET A 76 21.73 14.06 14.71
C MET A 76 23.09 14.57 14.22
N ASP A 77 23.78 13.79 13.40
CA ASP A 77 25.01 14.21 12.74
C ASP A 77 24.69 15.32 11.71
N PRO A 78 25.10 16.58 11.93
CA PRO A 78 24.72 17.69 11.07
C PRO A 78 25.35 17.58 9.67
N ILE A 79 26.56 17.04 9.57
CA ILE A 79 27.29 16.93 8.30
C ILE A 79 26.66 15.83 7.45
N TRP A 80 26.44 14.67 8.07
CA TRP A 80 25.82 13.55 7.38
C TRP A 80 24.38 13.90 6.97
N PHE A 81 23.62 14.54 7.87
CA PHE A 81 22.23 14.91 7.61
C PHE A 81 22.10 15.89 6.46
N GLY A 82 22.89 16.97 6.44
CA GLY A 82 22.86 17.95 5.36
C GLY A 82 23.18 17.32 4.00
N GLN A 83 24.24 16.50 3.94
CA GLN A 83 24.61 15.77 2.71
C GLN A 83 23.49 14.83 2.25
N ARG A 84 22.87 14.10 3.17
CA ARG A 84 21.80 13.15 2.85
C ARG A 84 20.54 13.86 2.39
N LEU A 85 20.19 14.97 3.04
CA LEU A 85 19.06 15.81 2.67
C LEU A 85 19.22 16.35 1.24
N ASP A 86 20.39 16.89 0.90
CA ASP A 86 20.70 17.40 -0.44
C ASP A 86 20.62 16.31 -1.52
N GLN A 87 21.14 15.11 -1.22
CA GLN A 87 21.01 13.95 -2.11
C GLN A 87 19.54 13.62 -2.37
N MET A 88 18.71 13.60 -1.32
CA MET A 88 17.31 13.23 -1.45
C MET A 88 16.50 14.30 -2.20
N LYS A 89 16.76 15.59 -1.94
CA LYS A 89 16.21 16.70 -2.75
C LYS A 89 16.63 16.62 -4.22
N THR A 90 17.84 16.13 -4.50
CA THR A 90 18.34 15.97 -5.87
C THR A 90 17.66 14.81 -6.61
N ILE A 91 17.28 13.75 -5.91
CA ILE A 91 16.57 12.60 -6.49
C ILE A 91 15.10 12.97 -6.75
N HIS A 92 14.48 13.67 -5.79
CA HIS A 92 13.08 14.09 -5.86
C HIS A 92 12.94 15.54 -6.33
N LYS A 93 13.25 15.77 -7.62
CA LYS A 93 13.18 17.11 -8.25
C LYS A 93 11.78 17.50 -8.72
N SER A 94 10.93 16.53 -9.01
CA SER A 94 9.54 16.76 -9.45
C SER A 94 8.67 15.57 -9.02
N PRO A 95 7.78 15.76 -8.04
CA PRO A 95 7.60 16.97 -7.22
C PRO A 95 8.81 17.23 -6.30
N GLN A 96 9.04 18.50 -5.93
CA GLN A 96 10.10 18.86 -4.99
C GLN A 96 9.67 18.51 -3.57
N LEU A 97 10.37 17.57 -2.94
CA LEU A 97 10.13 17.19 -1.55
C LEU A 97 11.07 17.95 -0.63
N ASP A 98 10.51 18.51 0.45
CA ASP A 98 11.28 19.19 1.49
C ASP A 98 11.13 18.49 2.85
N LEU A 99 11.97 18.87 3.80
CA LEU A 99 11.95 18.34 5.16
C LEU A 99 10.72 18.83 5.91
N VAL A 100 9.76 17.93 6.15
CA VAL A 100 8.50 18.26 6.84
C VAL A 100 8.49 17.78 8.29
N GLY A 101 9.33 16.79 8.61
CA GLY A 101 9.40 16.30 9.96
C GLY A 101 10.48 15.26 10.18
N TRP A 102 10.36 14.57 11.31
CA TRP A 102 11.22 13.46 11.68
C TRP A 102 10.42 12.40 12.40
N TYR A 103 10.95 11.19 12.48
CA TYR A 103 10.32 10.08 13.15
C TYR A 103 11.24 9.43 14.18
N THR A 104 10.63 8.85 15.20
CA THR A 104 11.32 8.08 16.23
C THR A 104 10.38 7.07 16.88
N VAL A 105 10.94 6.25 17.76
CA VAL A 105 10.22 5.25 18.53
C VAL A 105 9.91 5.82 19.90
N LEU A 106 8.63 5.81 20.30
CA LEU A 106 8.18 6.32 21.59
C LEU A 106 7.26 5.31 22.30
N PRO A 107 7.24 5.32 23.65
CA PRO A 107 6.24 4.58 24.40
C PRO A 107 4.83 5.15 24.17
N LYS A 108 3.79 4.36 24.47
CA LYS A 108 2.38 4.81 24.37
C LYS A 108 2.06 6.04 25.24
N SER A 109 2.87 6.30 26.26
CA SER A 109 2.76 7.49 27.11
C SER A 109 3.12 8.80 26.40
N GLY A 110 3.64 8.74 25.17
CA GLY A 110 3.93 9.91 24.35
C GLY A 110 5.37 10.42 24.45
N PRO A 111 5.63 11.65 23.97
CA PRO A 111 6.97 12.25 23.89
C PRO A 111 7.69 12.31 25.23
N THR A 112 9.00 11.98 25.22
CA THR A 112 9.86 12.04 26.41
C THR A 112 10.88 13.17 26.31
N PRO A 113 11.37 13.76 27.41
CA PRO A 113 12.37 14.85 27.34
C PRO A 113 13.64 14.52 26.54
N ALA A 114 13.99 13.24 26.38
CA ALA A 114 15.12 12.78 25.59
C ALA A 114 15.05 13.17 24.09
N ILE A 115 13.86 13.46 23.56
CA ILE A 115 13.70 13.87 22.15
C ILE A 115 13.89 15.37 21.93
N LEU A 116 13.86 16.19 22.99
CA LEU A 116 13.92 17.64 22.88
C LEU A 116 15.22 18.16 22.24
N PRO A 117 16.42 17.62 22.55
CA PRO A 117 17.65 18.08 21.92
C PRO A 117 17.63 17.92 20.39
N ILE A 118 17.18 16.75 19.92
CA ILE A 118 17.04 16.46 18.48
C ILE A 118 16.02 17.39 17.85
N HIS A 119 14.88 17.57 18.51
CA HIS A 119 13.80 18.38 17.98
C HIS A 119 14.17 19.86 17.90
N HIS A 120 14.79 20.42 18.93
CA HIS A 120 15.28 21.80 18.91
C HIS A 120 16.32 22.03 17.82
N TRP A 121 17.23 21.08 17.59
CA TRP A 121 18.21 21.18 16.52
C TRP A 121 17.58 21.22 15.13
N ILE A 122 16.55 20.39 14.86
CA ILE A 122 15.80 20.46 13.59
C ILE A 122 15.14 21.84 13.45
N LEU A 123 14.52 22.33 14.53
CA LEU A 123 13.81 23.60 14.51
C LEU A 123 14.72 24.80 14.24
N SER A 124 15.95 24.77 14.76
CA SER A 124 16.91 25.86 14.58
C SER A 124 17.60 25.86 13.22
N GLU A 125 17.93 24.68 12.69
CA GLU A 125 18.82 24.57 11.52
C GLU A 125 18.09 24.29 10.20
N HIS A 126 16.90 23.68 10.24
CA HIS A 126 16.29 23.12 9.03
C HIS A 126 14.83 23.51 8.78
N ASN A 127 14.00 23.63 9.81
CA ASN A 127 12.58 23.92 9.60
C ASN A 127 11.95 24.62 10.81
N GLU A 128 11.31 25.78 10.61
CA GLU A 128 10.62 26.55 11.65
C GLU A 128 9.46 25.79 12.32
N SER A 129 8.88 24.79 11.65
CA SER A 129 7.80 23.93 12.18
C SER A 129 7.95 22.51 11.68
N SER A 130 8.54 21.66 12.51
CA SER A 130 8.73 20.22 12.23
C SER A 130 7.65 19.37 12.88
N MET A 131 7.14 18.40 12.12
CA MET A 131 6.29 17.33 12.65
C MET A 131 7.13 16.21 13.28
N LEU A 132 6.53 15.50 14.23
CA LEU A 132 7.09 14.32 14.87
C LEU A 132 6.19 13.12 14.63
N LEU A 133 6.69 12.09 13.93
CA LEU A 133 6.01 10.81 13.81
C LEU A 133 6.55 9.84 14.87
N ALA A 134 5.68 9.44 15.78
CA ALA A 134 5.96 8.49 16.83
C ALA A 134 5.46 7.10 16.44
N VAL A 135 6.34 6.10 16.41
CA VAL A 135 5.96 4.69 16.29
C VAL A 135 5.92 4.06 17.67
N HIS A 136 4.89 3.25 17.92
CA HIS A 136 4.65 2.56 19.19
C HIS A 136 4.78 1.04 19.02
N PRO A 137 5.98 0.44 19.16
CA PRO A 137 6.20 -1.00 18.96
C PRO A 137 5.31 -1.87 19.85
N GLU A 138 4.98 -1.41 21.06
CA GLU A 138 4.10 -2.10 22.01
C GLU A 138 2.66 -2.27 21.52
N GLU A 139 2.21 -1.47 20.55
CA GLU A 139 0.88 -1.60 19.94
C GLU A 139 0.88 -2.55 18.74
N ALA A 140 2.05 -2.82 18.16
CA ALA A 140 2.17 -3.68 16.99
C ALA A 140 2.00 -5.18 17.30
N VAL A 141 2.06 -5.57 18.58
CA VAL A 141 2.07 -6.98 19.02
C VAL A 141 0.65 -7.59 19.13
N ASP A 142 -0.39 -6.76 19.27
CA ASP A 142 -1.79 -7.20 19.38
C ASP A 142 -2.63 -6.78 18.16
N PRO A 143 -2.52 -7.49 17.02
CA PRO A 143 -3.29 -7.16 15.82
C PRO A 143 -4.74 -7.64 15.95
N SER A 144 -5.61 -6.82 16.56
CA SER A 144 -7.06 -7.01 16.41
C SER A 144 -7.49 -6.44 15.05
N VAL A 145 -8.33 -7.16 14.30
CA VAL A 145 -8.85 -6.68 13.01
C VAL A 145 -9.59 -5.36 13.21
N GLY A 146 -8.99 -4.26 12.76
CA GLY A 146 -9.53 -2.90 12.89
C GLY A 146 -8.92 -2.05 14.02
N SER A 147 -7.83 -2.48 14.67
CA SER A 147 -7.05 -1.61 15.57
C SER A 147 -6.44 -0.42 14.83
N LYS A 148 -6.28 0.72 15.52
CA LYS A 148 -5.56 1.89 15.00
C LYS A 148 -4.13 1.45 14.64
N LEU A 149 -3.56 2.05 13.58
CA LEU A 149 -2.15 1.84 13.29
C LEU A 149 -1.32 2.29 14.52
N PRO A 150 -0.23 1.60 14.86
CA PRO A 150 0.58 1.85 16.05
C PRO A 150 1.47 3.10 15.88
N LEU A 151 0.87 4.21 15.47
CA LEU A 151 1.55 5.46 15.16
C LEU A 151 0.73 6.66 15.62
N THR A 152 1.45 7.69 16.06
CA THR A 152 0.89 8.98 16.45
C THR A 152 1.73 10.07 15.81
N ILE A 153 1.08 11.03 15.16
CA ILE A 153 1.76 12.20 14.61
C ILE A 153 1.53 13.36 15.56
N TYR A 154 2.59 14.09 15.88
CA TYR A 154 2.54 15.30 16.66
C TYR A 154 3.00 16.48 15.82
N GLU A 155 2.34 17.61 16.01
CA GLU A 155 2.86 18.90 15.63
C GLU A 155 3.41 19.64 16.85
N THR A 156 4.20 20.66 16.59
CA THR A 156 4.90 21.42 17.62
C THR A 156 4.20 22.75 17.83
N ASN A 157 3.86 23.07 19.08
CA ASN A 157 3.30 24.36 19.45
C ASN A 157 4.04 24.94 20.67
N TYR A 158 4.22 26.26 20.68
CA TYR A 158 4.74 26.97 21.84
C TYR A 158 3.57 27.47 22.68
N GLU A 159 3.42 26.90 23.88
CA GLU A 159 2.37 27.31 24.82
C GLU A 159 2.96 28.03 26.01
N ALA A 160 2.29 29.10 26.44
CA ALA A 160 2.57 29.69 27.74
C ALA A 160 2.18 28.68 28.81
N ASP A 161 3.11 28.39 29.73
CA ASP A 161 2.80 27.57 30.89
C ASP A 161 1.86 28.38 31.78
N GLU A 162 0.58 28.01 31.86
CA GLU A 162 -0.30 28.65 32.82
C GLU A 162 0.24 28.34 34.22
N PRO A 163 0.52 29.35 35.06
CA PRO A 163 0.96 29.09 36.42
C PRO A 163 -0.14 28.27 37.10
N LYS A 164 0.18 27.04 37.48
CA LYS A 164 -0.70 26.25 38.35
C LYS A 164 -1.09 27.14 39.52
N VAL A 165 -2.39 27.35 39.71
CA VAL A 165 -2.94 28.08 40.84
C VAL A 165 -2.75 27.21 42.10
N ASP A 166 -1.51 27.06 42.54
CA ASP A 166 -1.19 26.55 43.86
C ASP A 166 -1.25 27.73 44.83
N GLN A 167 -2.37 27.75 45.55
CA GLN A 167 -2.61 28.37 46.85
C GLN A 167 -1.60 29.43 47.34
N GLY A 168 -2.00 30.69 47.22
CA GLY A 168 -2.06 31.56 48.41
C GLY A 168 -0.82 32.34 48.84
N GLU A 169 0.05 32.82 47.93
CA GLU A 169 1.00 33.89 48.29
C GLU A 169 1.08 34.95 47.19
N ASP A 170 0.84 36.20 47.57
CA ASP A 170 1.03 37.42 46.78
C ASP A 170 2.46 37.46 46.22
N LYS A 171 2.63 37.08 44.95
CA LYS A 171 3.85 37.37 44.20
C LYS A 171 3.68 38.70 43.47
N GLU A 172 4.53 39.65 43.82
CA GLU A 172 4.66 40.96 43.16
C GLU A 172 4.68 40.80 41.63
N MET A 173 3.84 41.59 40.94
CA MET A 173 3.80 41.65 39.48
C MET A 173 5.14 42.17 38.94
N ARG A 174 6.02 41.25 38.54
CA ARG A 174 7.06 41.54 37.56
C ARG A 174 6.51 41.22 36.17
N ASP A 175 6.63 42.16 35.24
CA ASP A 175 6.38 42.02 33.80
C ASP A 175 7.35 41.00 33.15
N ALA A 176 7.39 39.78 33.65
CA ALA A 176 8.07 38.67 33.01
C ALA A 176 7.02 37.89 32.24
N GLU A 177 7.04 38.00 30.91
CA GLU A 177 6.26 37.13 30.03
C GLU A 177 6.53 35.66 30.44
N PRO A 178 5.48 34.84 30.62
CA PRO A 178 5.65 33.46 31.02
C PRO A 178 6.53 32.72 29.99
N PRO A 179 7.51 31.92 30.42
CA PRO A 179 8.38 31.23 29.48
C PRO A 179 7.54 30.28 28.62
N LEU A 180 7.57 30.51 27.30
CA LEU A 180 6.93 29.63 26.33
C LEU A 180 7.61 28.26 26.36
N LYS A 181 6.83 27.21 26.60
CA LYS A 181 7.31 25.83 26.57
C LYS A 181 6.83 25.16 25.30
N LEU A 182 7.74 24.42 24.69
CA LEU A 182 7.44 23.58 23.55
C LEU A 182 6.58 22.40 24.01
N LYS A 183 5.42 22.25 23.39
CA LYS A 183 4.51 21.12 23.60
C LYS A 183 4.13 20.48 22.27
N PHE A 184 3.84 19.20 22.33
CA PHE A 184 3.44 18.37 21.21
C PHE A 184 1.92 18.19 21.20
N ARG A 185 1.26 18.57 20.11
CA ARG A 185 -0.18 18.38 19.92
C ARG A 185 -0.40 17.22 18.94
N GLU A 186 -1.27 16.28 19.30
CA GLU A 186 -1.60 15.15 18.40
C GLU A 186 -2.34 15.66 17.15
N LEU A 187 -1.93 15.17 15.99
CA LEU A 187 -2.50 15.51 14.70
C LEU A 187 -3.28 14.33 14.11
N SER A 188 -4.43 14.63 13.51
CA SER A 188 -5.17 13.65 12.71
C SER A 188 -4.41 13.38 11.41
N TYR A 189 -4.30 12.10 11.04
CA TYR A 189 -3.67 11.69 9.80
C TYR A 189 -4.59 10.80 8.97
N SER A 190 -4.40 10.84 7.65
CA SER A 190 -4.98 9.91 6.69
C SER A 190 -3.86 9.18 5.94
N VAL A 191 -4.09 7.91 5.59
CA VAL A 191 -3.17 7.18 4.71
C VAL A 191 -3.68 7.33 3.29
N GLU A 192 -2.88 7.96 2.43
CA GLU A 192 -3.18 8.05 1.01
C GLU A 192 -2.35 7.01 0.26
N THR A 193 -3.01 6.27 -0.62
CA THR A 193 -2.35 5.28 -1.47
C THR A 193 -2.64 5.63 -2.91
N GLY A 194 -1.59 5.85 -3.70
CA GLY A 194 -1.75 5.91 -5.16
C GLY A 194 -2.26 4.57 -5.71
N GLU A 195 -2.81 4.54 -6.92
CA GLU A 195 -3.36 3.30 -7.49
C GLU A 195 -2.32 2.17 -7.56
N ALA A 196 -1.12 2.48 -8.07
CA ALA A 196 -0.02 1.52 -8.14
C ALA A 196 0.44 1.04 -6.75
N GLU A 197 0.45 1.93 -5.76
CA GLU A 197 0.80 1.60 -4.39
C GLU A 197 -0.27 0.73 -3.73
N MET A 198 -1.56 1.04 -3.94
CA MET A 198 -2.69 0.26 -3.45
C MET A 198 -2.63 -1.18 -3.97
N ILE A 199 -2.41 -1.36 -5.27
CA ILE A 199 -2.27 -2.69 -5.88
C ILE A 199 -1.06 -3.42 -5.30
N SER A 200 0.07 -2.73 -5.16
CA SER A 200 1.30 -3.30 -4.59
C SER A 200 1.11 -3.72 -3.13
N MET A 201 0.41 -2.91 -2.34
CA MET A 201 0.14 -3.19 -0.93
C MET A 201 -0.84 -4.35 -0.77
N ASP A 202 -1.87 -4.45 -1.62
CA ASP A 202 -2.77 -5.61 -1.62
C ASP A 202 -2.01 -6.90 -1.97
N PHE A 203 -1.09 -6.84 -2.94
CA PHE A 203 -0.23 -7.98 -3.29
C PHE A 203 0.68 -8.41 -2.12
N VAL A 204 1.33 -7.46 -1.46
CA VAL A 204 2.18 -7.73 -0.28
C VAL A 204 1.35 -8.25 0.89
N ALA A 205 0.19 -7.65 1.17
CA ALA A 205 -0.69 -8.02 2.28
C ALA A 205 -1.31 -9.41 2.11
N ARG A 206 -1.56 -9.85 0.88
CA ARG A 206 -2.00 -11.24 0.58
C ARG A 206 -0.91 -12.27 0.84
N GLY A 207 0.33 -11.85 1.08
CA GLY A 207 1.46 -12.75 1.26
C GLY A 207 1.97 -13.37 -0.03
N ALA A 208 1.56 -12.87 -1.21
CA ALA A 208 2.07 -13.34 -2.50
C ALA A 208 3.55 -12.97 -2.71
N GLY A 209 4.04 -11.96 -1.97
CA GLY A 209 5.45 -11.60 -1.88
C GLY A 209 6.25 -12.32 -0.78
N ASN A 210 5.60 -13.07 0.12
CA ASN A 210 6.35 -13.98 0.98
C ASN A 210 6.85 -15.10 0.08
N ALA A 211 8.17 -15.27 0.03
CA ALA A 211 8.83 -16.40 -0.61
C ALA A 211 8.04 -17.67 -0.28
N THR A 212 7.22 -18.13 -1.23
CA THR A 212 6.88 -19.53 -1.32
C THR A 212 8.24 -20.20 -1.29
N ALA A 213 8.48 -20.93 -0.20
CA ALA A 213 9.63 -21.81 -0.09
C ALA A 213 9.74 -22.51 -1.44
N VAL A 214 10.82 -22.20 -2.14
CA VAL A 214 11.11 -22.78 -3.44
C VAL A 214 11.28 -24.27 -3.19
N GLU A 215 10.19 -25.03 -3.22
CA GLU A 215 10.27 -26.42 -3.61
C GLU A 215 10.81 -26.38 -5.04
N SER A 216 12.06 -26.78 -5.16
CA SER A 216 12.82 -26.77 -6.41
C SER A 216 11.98 -27.35 -7.53
N ARG A 217 11.52 -26.49 -8.43
CA ARG A 217 10.89 -26.84 -9.70
C ARG A 217 11.81 -27.84 -10.40
N GLY A 218 11.37 -29.10 -10.44
CA GLY A 218 12.14 -30.22 -10.95
C GLY A 218 12.74 -29.91 -12.32
N GLN A 219 14.05 -30.13 -12.45
CA GLN A 219 14.76 -30.06 -13.70
C GLN A 219 14.08 -30.97 -14.74
N LYS A 220 13.45 -30.35 -15.75
CA LYS A 220 13.15 -31.00 -17.02
C LYS A 220 14.49 -31.41 -17.67
N LYS A 221 14.86 -32.68 -17.53
CA LYS A 221 15.81 -33.33 -18.45
C LYS A 221 15.11 -33.51 -19.80
N THR A 222 15.39 -32.62 -20.74
CA THR A 222 15.16 -32.85 -22.17
C THR A 222 16.21 -33.83 -22.68
N ALA A 223 15.86 -35.12 -22.76
CA ALA A 223 16.64 -36.11 -23.48
C ALA A 223 16.16 -36.17 -24.93
N ALA A 224 16.91 -35.53 -25.84
CA ALA A 224 16.84 -35.81 -27.28
C ALA A 224 18.10 -36.59 -27.70
N LYS A 225 17.87 -37.78 -28.26
CA LYS A 225 18.87 -38.70 -28.79
C LYS A 225 19.65 -38.10 -29.97
N SER A 226 20.96 -38.34 -30.04
CA SER A 226 21.59 -38.87 -31.26
C SER A 226 22.92 -39.63 -31.00
N LYS A 227 22.91 -40.89 -31.47
CA LYS A 227 23.98 -41.72 -32.08
C LYS A 227 25.26 -42.12 -31.32
N ALA A 228 25.24 -43.39 -30.89
CA ALA A 228 26.16 -44.50 -31.20
C ALA A 228 27.69 -44.30 -31.29
N ALA A 229 28.43 -44.99 -30.40
CA ALA A 229 29.44 -46.00 -30.77
C ALA A 229 29.94 -46.83 -29.54
N ASP A 230 29.72 -48.15 -29.65
CA ASP A 230 30.57 -49.29 -29.27
C ASP A 230 30.87 -49.78 -27.81
N ALA A 231 31.01 -51.11 -27.78
CA ALA A 231 31.70 -51.99 -26.81
C ALA A 231 30.99 -52.56 -25.54
N LYS A 232 30.46 -53.78 -25.72
CA LYS A 232 30.63 -55.02 -24.91
C LYS A 232 30.57 -54.97 -23.36
N SER A 233 29.54 -55.62 -22.78
CA SER A 233 29.64 -56.78 -21.85
C SER A 233 28.22 -57.22 -21.41
N LYS A 234 27.72 -58.40 -21.82
CA LYS A 234 27.76 -59.71 -21.14
C LYS A 234 27.09 -59.73 -19.74
N GLY A 235 25.83 -60.21 -19.65
CA GLY A 235 25.33 -60.81 -18.39
C GLY A 235 23.82 -60.80 -18.10
N LYS A 236 23.15 -61.92 -18.42
CA LYS A 236 22.25 -62.70 -17.52
C LYS A 236 20.84 -62.17 -17.12
N GLN A 237 19.86 -62.50 -17.96
CA GLN A 237 18.60 -63.24 -17.73
C GLN A 237 17.93 -63.30 -16.31
N ARG A 238 16.64 -62.91 -16.24
CA ARG A 238 15.42 -63.57 -15.64
C ARG A 238 14.38 -62.49 -15.23
N LEU A 239 13.22 -62.33 -15.88
CA LEU A 239 11.94 -63.09 -15.85
C LEU A 239 11.20 -63.06 -14.49
N GLY A 240 10.02 -62.41 -14.44
CA GLY A 240 9.06 -62.51 -13.33
C GLY A 240 8.00 -61.37 -13.27
N SER A 241 6.81 -61.65 -13.78
CA SER A 241 5.55 -60.85 -13.87
C SER A 241 4.83 -60.61 -12.51
N PRO A 242 3.53 -60.22 -12.43
CA PRO A 242 2.77 -59.06 -12.94
C PRO A 242 1.87 -58.36 -11.85
N GLY A 243 1.18 -57.27 -12.20
CA GLY A 243 0.05 -56.69 -11.45
C GLY A 243 0.44 -55.54 -10.52
N ASN A 244 -0.27 -54.41 -10.43
CA ASN A 244 -1.71 -54.20 -10.55
C ASN A 244 -2.01 -52.83 -11.20
N LYS A 245 -3.15 -52.75 -11.88
CA LYS A 245 -3.72 -51.51 -12.42
C LYS A 245 -4.12 -50.59 -11.27
N GLU A 246 -3.86 -49.30 -11.41
CA GLU A 246 -4.85 -48.28 -11.10
C GLU A 246 -4.54 -47.02 -11.91
N ALA A 247 -5.44 -46.72 -12.84
CA ALA A 247 -5.52 -45.44 -13.50
C ALA A 247 -6.27 -44.49 -12.57
N ALA A 248 -5.67 -43.37 -12.22
CA ALA A 248 -6.39 -42.20 -11.75
C ALA A 248 -5.56 -40.93 -11.99
N THR A 249 -6.16 -40.03 -12.78
CA THR A 249 -6.06 -38.57 -12.67
C THR A 249 -4.68 -37.93 -12.82
N ALA A 250 -4.23 -37.75 -14.06
CA ALA A 250 -3.17 -36.80 -14.43
C ALA A 250 -3.67 -35.71 -15.41
N THR A 251 -4.97 -35.41 -15.39
CA THR A 251 -5.61 -34.43 -16.27
C THR A 251 -6.02 -33.12 -15.58
N GLU A 252 -5.89 -32.99 -14.26
CA GLU A 252 -6.40 -31.80 -13.54
C GLU A 252 -5.35 -30.68 -13.33
N ALA A 253 -4.07 -30.94 -13.62
CA ALA A 253 -3.01 -29.97 -13.30
C ALA A 253 -2.76 -28.91 -14.38
N ASP A 254 -3.36 -29.04 -15.57
CA ASP A 254 -3.17 -28.10 -16.70
C ASP A 254 -4.38 -27.15 -16.91
N GLU A 255 -5.48 -27.35 -16.18
CA GLU A 255 -6.69 -26.49 -16.24
C GLU A 255 -6.69 -25.34 -15.21
N LEU A 256 -5.70 -25.27 -14.31
CA LEU A 256 -5.70 -24.35 -13.16
C LEU A 256 -4.68 -23.19 -13.27
N MET A 257 -4.18 -22.89 -14.47
CA MET A 257 -3.41 -21.67 -14.70
C MET A 257 -4.39 -20.58 -15.16
N LEU A 258 -4.91 -19.79 -14.22
CA LEU A 258 -5.72 -18.62 -14.54
C LEU A 258 -4.92 -17.68 -15.45
N SER A 259 -5.58 -17.02 -16.39
CA SER A 259 -4.93 -15.98 -17.18
C SER A 259 -4.48 -14.86 -16.24
N ARG A 260 -3.38 -14.17 -16.58
CA ARG A 260 -2.95 -12.98 -15.84
C ARG A 260 -4.08 -11.95 -15.69
N GLU A 261 -4.92 -11.83 -16.72
CA GLU A 261 -6.10 -10.95 -16.71
C GLU A 261 -7.15 -11.39 -15.68
N ASP A 262 -7.36 -12.71 -15.53
CA ASP A 262 -8.28 -13.27 -14.54
C ASP A 262 -7.75 -13.09 -13.11
N GLU A 263 -6.44 -13.23 -12.91
CA GLU A 263 -5.79 -12.97 -11.62
C GLU A 263 -5.93 -11.49 -11.22
N GLU A 264 -5.72 -10.56 -12.15
CA GLU A 264 -5.91 -9.12 -11.95
C GLU A 264 -7.38 -8.79 -11.63
N LEU A 265 -8.34 -9.40 -12.34
CA LEU A 265 -9.78 -9.24 -12.07
C LEU A 265 -10.15 -9.76 -10.66
N ILE A 266 -9.66 -10.94 -10.28
CA ILE A 266 -9.91 -11.53 -8.96
C ILE A 266 -9.31 -10.66 -7.86
N ALA A 267 -8.11 -10.12 -8.07
CA ALA A 267 -7.48 -9.20 -7.13
C ALA A 267 -8.36 -7.95 -6.93
N ALA A 268 -8.78 -7.30 -8.02
CA ALA A 268 -9.64 -6.12 -7.99
C ALA A 268 -11.00 -6.39 -7.33
N LEU A 269 -11.66 -7.50 -7.66
CA LEU A 269 -12.95 -7.90 -7.06
C LEU A 269 -12.81 -8.19 -5.57
N THR A 270 -11.72 -8.85 -5.16
CA THR A 270 -11.46 -9.14 -3.76
C THR A 270 -11.16 -7.87 -2.96
N ALA A 271 -10.40 -6.92 -3.54
CA ALA A 271 -10.17 -5.62 -2.92
C ALA A 271 -11.49 -4.86 -2.71
N LYS A 272 -12.36 -4.81 -3.74
CA LYS A 272 -13.72 -4.23 -3.62
C LYS A 272 -14.55 -4.93 -2.54
N ALA A 273 -14.52 -6.26 -2.49
CA ALA A 273 -15.25 -7.03 -1.47
C ALA A 273 -14.75 -6.74 -0.05
N ASN A 274 -13.44 -6.61 0.14
CA ASN A 274 -12.85 -6.26 1.44
C ASN A 274 -13.25 -4.84 1.86
N SER A 275 -13.26 -3.88 0.94
CA SER A 275 -13.73 -2.51 1.20
C SER A 275 -15.20 -2.48 1.65
N VAL A 276 -16.07 -3.27 1.00
CA VAL A 276 -17.48 -3.40 1.41
C VAL A 276 -17.61 -4.04 2.80
N LYS A 277 -16.83 -5.09 3.10
CA LYS A 277 -16.81 -5.70 4.44
C LYS A 277 -16.34 -4.72 5.52
N MET A 278 -15.33 -3.92 5.24
CA MET A 278 -14.86 -2.86 6.15
C MET A 278 -15.95 -1.82 6.41
N LEU A 279 -16.61 -1.35 5.35
CA LEU A 279 -17.74 -0.43 5.46
C LEU A 279 -18.88 -1.03 6.31
N GLN A 280 -19.26 -2.28 6.05
CA GLN A 280 -20.28 -2.98 6.82
C GLN A 280 -19.90 -3.09 8.31
N SER A 281 -18.64 -3.41 8.62
CA SER A 281 -18.14 -3.46 10.00
C SER A 281 -18.26 -2.10 10.70
N ARG A 282 -17.89 -1.01 10.01
CA ARG A 282 -18.02 0.37 10.52
C ARG A 282 -19.47 0.77 10.76
N ILE A 283 -20.38 0.46 9.82
CA ILE A 283 -21.82 0.71 9.98
C ILE A 283 -22.37 -0.09 11.18
N LYS A 284 -21.98 -1.35 11.33
CA LYS A 284 -22.38 -2.17 12.48
C LYS A 284 -21.90 -1.59 13.80
N LEU A 285 -20.70 -1.01 13.84
CA LEU A 285 -20.17 -0.30 15.02
C LEU A 285 -21.04 0.92 15.36
N LEU A 286 -21.41 1.74 14.36
CA LEU A 286 -22.31 2.89 14.56
C LEU A 286 -23.70 2.45 15.06
N ILE A 287 -24.27 1.39 14.51
CA ILE A 287 -25.55 0.83 14.96
C ILE A 287 -25.42 0.33 16.40
N THR A 288 -24.35 -0.39 16.72
CA THR A 288 -24.10 -0.90 18.09
C THR A 288 -23.93 0.25 19.07
N TYR A 289 -23.24 1.32 18.68
CA TYR A 289 -23.13 2.54 19.47
C TYR A 289 -24.52 3.11 19.77
N LEU A 290 -25.36 3.32 18.74
CA LEU A 290 -26.72 3.85 18.89
C LEU A 290 -27.62 2.96 19.77
N GLN A 291 -27.51 1.63 19.66
CA GLN A 291 -28.27 0.69 20.48
C GLN A 291 -27.85 0.69 21.95
N ARG A 292 -26.62 1.10 22.27
CA ARG A 292 -26.09 1.19 23.65
C ARG A 292 -26.35 2.56 24.30
N LEU A 293 -27.03 3.49 23.64
CA LEU A 293 -27.42 4.75 24.26
C LEU A 293 -28.53 4.52 25.31
N PRO A 294 -28.50 5.24 26.46
CA PRO A 294 -29.57 5.17 27.44
C PRO A 294 -30.90 5.66 26.83
N PRO A 295 -32.05 5.08 27.21
CA PRO A 295 -33.38 5.53 26.77
C PRO A 295 -33.67 7.00 27.15
N SER A 296 -32.95 7.54 28.13
CA SER A 296 -33.07 8.93 28.61
C SER A 296 -32.62 9.98 27.57
N GLY A 297 -31.85 9.63 26.54
CA GLY A 297 -31.44 10.58 25.49
C GLY A 297 -32.54 10.94 24.48
N LEU A 298 -33.65 10.18 24.47
CA LEU A 298 -34.81 10.40 23.58
C LEU A 298 -35.88 11.31 24.22
N SER A 299 -35.85 11.46 25.54
CA SER A 299 -36.70 12.38 26.30
C SER A 299 -35.80 13.39 26.97
N GLY A 300 -35.77 14.63 26.49
CA GLY A 300 -34.88 15.71 26.97
C GLY A 300 -35.07 16.04 28.45
N VAL A 301 -34.56 15.18 29.33
CA VAL A 301 -34.48 15.33 30.78
C VAL A 301 -33.01 15.40 31.15
N ASP A 302 -32.65 16.45 31.85
CA ASP A 302 -31.29 16.78 32.26
C ASP A 302 -30.56 15.63 32.99
N PRO A 303 -29.25 15.46 32.76
CA PRO A 303 -28.47 14.34 33.32
C PRO A 303 -28.14 14.48 34.82
N SER A 304 -28.68 15.48 35.52
CA SER A 304 -28.36 15.75 36.93
C SER A 304 -29.16 14.91 37.95
N SER A 305 -29.93 13.90 37.53
CA SER A 305 -30.78 13.12 38.45
C SER A 305 -30.67 11.58 38.37
N VAL A 306 -29.68 11.02 37.66
CA VAL A 306 -29.48 9.56 37.59
C VAL A 306 -28.02 9.16 37.86
N ALA A 307 -27.45 9.72 38.93
CA ALA A 307 -26.33 9.10 39.61
C ALA A 307 -26.92 8.16 40.68
N ASP A 308 -27.15 6.90 40.30
CA ASP A 308 -27.31 5.71 41.16
C ASP A 308 -28.40 4.77 40.63
N GLN A 309 -28.13 4.04 39.54
CA GLN A 309 -28.55 2.64 39.42
C GLN A 309 -27.50 1.85 38.63
N ALA A 310 -27.14 0.69 39.19
CA ALA A 310 -26.00 -0.12 38.83
C ALA A 310 -26.20 -0.96 37.55
N ALA A 311 -25.06 -1.25 36.90
CA ALA A 311 -24.75 -2.50 36.19
C ALA A 311 -25.52 -2.86 34.91
N ASP A 312 -25.46 -2.00 33.87
CA ASP A 312 -25.56 -2.44 32.46
C ASP A 312 -24.80 -1.48 31.51
N PRO A 313 -24.31 -1.94 30.34
CA PRO A 313 -23.17 -1.36 29.59
C PRO A 313 -23.55 -0.14 28.73
N HIS A 314 -24.12 0.88 29.36
CA HIS A 314 -24.57 2.08 28.66
C HIS A 314 -23.42 3.08 28.53
N THR A 315 -23.06 3.40 27.29
CA THR A 315 -22.03 4.39 26.95
C THR A 315 -22.54 5.81 27.20
N ILE A 316 -21.69 6.67 27.76
CA ILE A 316 -21.98 8.10 27.98
C ILE A 316 -22.29 8.75 26.61
N PRO A 317 -23.46 9.39 26.43
CA PRO A 317 -23.85 9.95 25.13
C PRO A 317 -23.01 11.20 24.81
N SER A 318 -22.33 11.19 23.66
CA SER A 318 -21.66 12.39 23.14
C SER A 318 -22.49 13.05 22.03
N HIS A 319 -22.95 14.28 22.30
CA HIS A 319 -23.79 15.04 21.36
C HIS A 319 -23.06 15.37 20.04
N THR A 320 -21.74 15.52 20.08
CA THR A 320 -20.92 15.75 18.88
C THR A 320 -20.98 14.57 17.92
N ILE A 321 -20.87 13.34 18.42
CA ILE A 321 -20.94 12.13 17.60
C ILE A 321 -22.35 11.96 17.06
N LEU A 322 -23.39 12.12 17.88
CA LEU A 322 -24.78 12.03 17.42
C LEU A 322 -25.11 13.05 16.32
N ARG A 323 -24.64 14.30 16.46
CA ARG A 323 -24.77 15.32 15.44
C ARG A 323 -24.06 14.94 14.14
N SER A 324 -22.85 14.36 14.25
CA SER A 324 -22.11 13.89 13.08
C SER A 324 -22.80 12.73 12.36
N ILE A 325 -23.41 11.80 13.11
CA ILE A 325 -24.20 10.69 12.56
C ILE A 325 -25.44 11.24 11.84
N GLN A 326 -26.18 12.16 12.46
CA GLN A 326 -27.34 12.80 11.82
C GLN A 326 -26.93 13.53 10.53
N ALA A 327 -25.81 14.25 10.55
CA ALA A 327 -25.29 14.92 9.36
C ALA A 327 -24.92 13.91 8.26
N LEU A 328 -24.32 12.77 8.62
CA LEU A 328 -23.97 11.70 7.66
C LEU A 328 -25.23 11.08 7.02
N VAL A 329 -26.26 10.78 7.81
CA VAL A 329 -27.53 10.24 7.29
C VAL A 329 -28.21 11.24 6.36
N ASN A 330 -28.25 12.51 6.73
CA ASN A 330 -28.83 13.56 5.89
C ASN A 330 -28.04 13.78 4.59
N ARG A 331 -26.71 13.63 4.63
CA ARG A 331 -25.83 13.73 3.45
C ARG A 331 -25.94 12.53 2.52
N LEU A 332 -26.32 11.36 3.03
CA LEU A 332 -26.51 10.17 2.20
C LEU A 332 -27.61 10.38 1.14
N ALA A 333 -28.67 11.11 1.51
CA ALA A 333 -29.75 11.48 0.61
C ALA A 333 -29.33 12.54 -0.44
N LEU A 334 -28.26 13.31 -0.16
CA LEU A 334 -27.69 14.31 -1.06
C LEU A 334 -26.62 13.75 -2.01
N LEU A 335 -26.18 12.51 -1.78
CA LEU A 335 -25.23 11.83 -2.66
C LEU A 335 -25.86 11.37 -3.98
N VAL A 336 -27.20 11.36 -4.05
CA VAL A 336 -27.92 11.30 -5.32
C VAL A 336 -27.78 12.68 -5.96
N PRO A 337 -27.02 12.84 -7.06
CA PRO A 337 -26.80 14.14 -7.67
C PRO A 337 -28.13 14.80 -8.01
N SER A 338 -28.25 16.12 -7.81
CA SER A 338 -29.45 16.88 -8.19
C SER A 338 -29.78 16.79 -9.69
N ALA A 339 -28.82 16.36 -10.52
CA ALA A 339 -28.95 16.09 -11.94
C ALA A 339 -28.77 14.58 -12.22
N THR A 340 -29.67 13.74 -11.67
CA THR A 340 -29.63 12.28 -11.88
C THR A 340 -29.63 11.89 -13.36
N ALA A 341 -30.33 12.64 -14.20
CA ALA A 341 -30.42 12.38 -15.63
C ALA A 341 -29.08 12.58 -16.35
N ASP A 342 -28.35 13.66 -16.05
CA ASP A 342 -27.06 13.94 -16.68
C ASP A 342 -26.01 12.91 -16.24
N PHE A 343 -26.01 12.53 -14.96
CA PHE A 343 -25.13 11.48 -14.42
C PHE A 343 -25.43 10.10 -15.01
N GLU A 344 -26.71 9.72 -15.14
CA GLU A 344 -27.09 8.45 -15.77
C GLU A 344 -26.69 8.43 -17.25
N GLN A 345 -26.83 9.55 -17.96
CA GLN A 345 -26.39 9.68 -19.34
C GLN A 345 -24.86 9.55 -19.46
N GLU A 346 -24.10 10.21 -18.58
CA GLU A 346 -22.63 10.09 -18.53
C GLU A 346 -22.22 8.64 -18.24
N MET A 347 -22.78 8.00 -17.23
CA MET A 347 -22.55 6.59 -16.89
C MET A 347 -22.86 5.64 -18.06
N LEU A 348 -23.96 5.87 -18.79
CA LEU A 348 -24.30 5.08 -19.96
C LEU A 348 -23.32 5.32 -21.12
N SER A 349 -22.86 6.55 -21.31
CA SER A 349 -21.88 6.87 -22.34
C SER A 349 -20.53 6.18 -22.07
N GLU A 350 -20.04 6.22 -20.82
CA GLU A 350 -18.81 5.52 -20.42
C GLU A 350 -18.95 4.01 -20.58
N ALA A 351 -20.09 3.43 -20.21
CA ALA A 351 -20.35 2.01 -20.38
C ALA A 351 -20.35 1.58 -21.85
N ASN A 352 -20.96 2.39 -22.73
CA ASN A 352 -20.95 2.15 -24.17
C ASN A 352 -19.54 2.25 -24.76
N ASP A 353 -18.73 3.21 -24.31
CA ASP A 353 -17.35 3.38 -24.77
C ASP A 353 -16.46 2.19 -24.38
N VAL A 354 -16.56 1.72 -23.13
CA VAL A 354 -15.86 0.51 -22.67
C VAL A 354 -16.31 -0.72 -23.46
N HIS A 355 -17.62 -0.83 -23.73
CA HIS A 355 -18.16 -1.93 -24.52
C HIS A 355 -17.66 -1.90 -25.98
N LEU A 356 -17.63 -0.72 -26.61
CA LEU A 356 -17.11 -0.55 -27.96
C LEU A 356 -15.62 -0.90 -28.03
N MET A 357 -14.81 -0.48 -27.05
CA MET A 357 -13.39 -0.85 -26.96
C MET A 357 -13.20 -2.35 -26.78
N SER A 358 -14.02 -3.00 -25.96
CA SER A 358 -14.00 -4.46 -25.81
C SER A 358 -14.33 -5.17 -27.12
N LEU A 359 -15.34 -4.70 -27.87
CA LEU A 359 -15.71 -5.27 -29.17
C LEU A 359 -14.60 -5.07 -30.20
N LEU A 360 -13.98 -3.89 -30.23
CA LEU A 360 -12.83 -3.60 -31.10
C LEU A 360 -11.64 -4.52 -30.78
N ASN A 361 -11.37 -4.76 -29.49
CA ASN A 361 -10.33 -5.70 -29.08
C ASN A 361 -10.64 -7.12 -29.56
N GLN A 362 -11.89 -7.58 -29.41
CA GLN A 362 -12.32 -8.90 -29.93
C GLN A 362 -12.17 -9.00 -31.45
N VAL A 363 -12.53 -7.94 -32.19
CA VAL A 363 -12.34 -7.90 -33.65
C VAL A 363 -10.85 -7.98 -33.98
N MET A 364 -9.99 -7.21 -33.30
CA MET A 364 -8.55 -7.24 -33.54
C MET A 364 -7.93 -8.61 -33.22
N GLN A 365 -8.38 -9.25 -32.14
CA GLN A 365 -7.97 -10.60 -31.76
C GLN A 365 -8.41 -11.62 -32.82
N SER A 366 -9.65 -11.54 -33.30
CA SER A 366 -10.15 -12.39 -34.39
C SER A 366 -9.35 -12.21 -35.69
N VAL A 367 -8.97 -10.98 -36.04
CA VAL A 367 -8.13 -10.69 -37.22
C VAL A 367 -6.73 -11.29 -37.04
N THR A 368 -6.20 -11.26 -35.83
CA THR A 368 -4.90 -11.86 -35.50
C THR A 368 -4.96 -13.38 -35.62
N GLU A 369 -6.03 -14.00 -35.11
CA GLU A 369 -6.28 -15.44 -35.26
C GLU A 369 -6.44 -15.86 -36.72
N VAL A 370 -7.23 -15.12 -37.51
CA VAL A 370 -7.41 -15.36 -38.94
C VAL A 370 -6.08 -15.24 -39.69
N ARG A 371 -5.26 -14.24 -39.33
CA ARG A 371 -3.91 -14.08 -39.90
C ARG A 371 -3.02 -15.28 -39.58
N ASP A 372 -3.07 -15.79 -38.36
CA ASP A 372 -2.28 -16.96 -37.97
C ASP A 372 -2.76 -18.26 -38.60
N ILE A 373 -4.08 -18.42 -38.80
CA ILE A 373 -4.65 -19.51 -39.61
C ILE A 373 -4.17 -19.39 -41.06
N GLY A 374 -4.14 -18.18 -41.63
CA GLY A 374 -3.63 -17.93 -42.98
C GLY A 374 -2.17 -18.35 -43.13
N LYS A 375 -1.30 -17.98 -42.19
CA LYS A 375 0.11 -18.43 -42.18
C LYS A 375 0.22 -19.95 -42.13
N LYS A 376 -0.53 -20.61 -41.23
CA LYS A 376 -0.54 -22.08 -41.11
C LYS A 376 -1.06 -22.74 -42.39
N HIS A 377 -2.08 -22.16 -43.03
CA HIS A 377 -2.63 -22.66 -44.28
C HIS A 377 -1.62 -22.61 -45.42
N VAL A 378 -0.90 -21.49 -45.59
CA VAL A 378 0.15 -21.36 -46.60
C VAL A 378 1.25 -22.42 -46.42
N VAL A 379 1.67 -22.68 -45.18
CA VAL A 379 2.65 -23.73 -44.88
C VAL A 379 2.13 -25.12 -45.23
N VAL A 380 0.87 -25.42 -44.87
CA VAL A 380 0.23 -26.71 -45.18
C VAL A 380 0.03 -26.89 -46.68
N GLU A 381 -0.35 -25.84 -47.40
CA GLU A 381 -0.56 -25.87 -48.85
C GLU A 381 0.76 -26.04 -49.61
N ALA A 382 1.82 -25.35 -49.17
CA ALA A 382 3.18 -25.54 -49.67
C ALA A 382 3.67 -26.98 -49.43
N ALA A 383 3.43 -27.55 -48.24
CA ALA A 383 3.79 -28.94 -47.95
C ALA A 383 2.96 -29.93 -48.79
N ARG A 384 1.66 -29.67 -48.99
CA ARG A 384 0.78 -30.51 -49.80
C ARG A 384 1.15 -30.50 -51.29
N SER A 385 1.54 -29.35 -51.82
CA SER A 385 2.00 -29.22 -53.21
C SER A 385 3.35 -29.91 -53.44
N GLN A 386 4.28 -29.85 -52.46
CA GLN A 386 5.51 -30.66 -52.49
C GLN A 386 5.21 -32.17 -52.45
N ASN A 387 4.28 -32.61 -51.60
CA ASN A 387 3.93 -34.03 -51.50
C ASN A 387 3.24 -34.55 -52.77
N LYS A 388 2.43 -33.73 -53.45
CA LYS A 388 1.86 -34.06 -54.77
C LYS A 388 2.92 -34.22 -55.86
N LYS A 389 4.00 -33.41 -55.84
CA LYS A 389 5.13 -33.56 -56.77
C LYS A 389 5.90 -34.88 -56.55
N ASN A 390 5.95 -35.39 -55.34
CA ASN A 390 6.60 -36.67 -55.03
C ASN A 390 5.75 -37.92 -55.35
N ILE A 391 4.45 -37.78 -55.65
CA ILE A 391 3.54 -38.91 -55.96
C ILE A 391 3.44 -39.19 -57.47
N LEU A 392 4.03 -38.36 -58.33
CA LEU A 392 4.18 -38.63 -59.76
C LEU A 392 5.63 -39.04 -60.06
N PRO A 393 5.97 -40.34 -60.11
CA PRO A 393 7.26 -40.76 -60.62
C PRO A 393 7.20 -40.77 -62.16
N ASP A 394 8.07 -39.95 -62.73
CA ASP A 394 8.90 -40.25 -63.90
C ASP A 394 8.31 -41.18 -64.97
N ILE A 395 7.73 -40.59 -66.02
CA ILE A 395 7.69 -41.19 -67.36
C ILE A 395 8.16 -40.11 -68.36
N VAL A 396 9.45 -40.18 -68.70
CA VAL A 396 10.09 -39.95 -70.04
C VAL A 396 9.61 -38.69 -70.80
N GLY A 397 10.39 -37.64 -71.01
CA GLY A 397 11.77 -37.59 -71.52
C GLY A 397 11.75 -36.88 -72.89
N GLY A 398 12.40 -35.71 -73.02
CA GLY A 398 12.59 -35.05 -74.32
C GLY A 398 12.79 -33.54 -74.30
N SER A 399 14.06 -33.11 -74.37
CA SER A 399 14.59 -32.02 -75.21
C SER A 399 13.73 -30.75 -75.44
N GLY A 400 14.26 -29.57 -75.08
CA GLY A 400 14.01 -28.36 -75.85
C GLY A 400 14.01 -27.06 -75.07
N SER A 401 15.18 -26.42 -75.02
CA SER A 401 15.44 -25.02 -74.65
C SER A 401 14.41 -24.01 -75.18
N PHE A 402 13.94 -23.08 -74.33
CA PHE A 402 13.79 -21.66 -74.70
C PHE A 402 13.99 -20.76 -73.47
N ASN A 403 14.80 -19.71 -73.67
CA ASN A 403 15.46 -18.84 -72.69
C ASN A 403 14.62 -17.59 -72.31
N LEU A 404 14.67 -17.21 -71.02
CA LEU A 404 14.87 -15.87 -70.38
C LEU A 404 13.96 -14.65 -70.79
N PRO A 405 14.04 -13.48 -70.10
CA PRO A 405 13.97 -13.17 -68.65
C PRO A 405 13.10 -11.91 -68.35
N GLY A 406 12.91 -11.55 -67.07
CA GLY A 406 12.78 -10.13 -66.69
C GLY A 406 11.71 -9.78 -65.66
N ALA A 407 12.14 -9.33 -64.49
CA ALA A 407 11.94 -7.94 -64.03
C ALA A 407 12.81 -7.69 -62.79
N GLY A 408 13.67 -6.68 -62.86
CA GLY A 408 14.42 -6.11 -61.74
C GLY A 408 13.48 -5.65 -60.63
N ASP A 409 13.93 -5.58 -59.39
CA ASP A 409 14.75 -4.48 -58.89
C ASP A 409 14.17 -3.12 -59.32
N LEU A 410 13.34 -2.56 -58.45
CA LEU A 410 13.10 -1.12 -58.32
C LEU A 410 12.59 -0.88 -56.89
N SER A 411 13.51 -0.41 -56.06
CA SER A 411 13.24 0.37 -54.86
C SER A 411 12.60 1.71 -55.22
N ILE A 412 11.46 2.03 -54.60
CA ILE A 412 11.20 3.30 -53.88
C ILE A 412 10.38 2.94 -52.64
#